data_AF-A0A9W9AK16-F1
#
_entry.id   AF-A0A9W9AK16-F1
#
_cell.length_a   1.000
_cell.length_b   1.000
_cell.length_c   1.000
_cell.angle_alpha   90.00
_cell.angle_beta   90.00
_cell.angle_gamma   90.00
#
_symmetry.space_group_name_H-M   'P 1'
#
loop_
_entity.id
_entity.type
_entity.pdbx_description
1 polymer ?
#
loop_
_entity_poly.entity_id
_entity_poly.type
_entity_poly.pdbx_seq_one_letter_code
_entity_poly.pdbx_strand_id
1 'polypeptide(L)'
;MALETGHYRIINGGKSIGHPLFEDHSNNPKPIIILPRGVKEDEIKWDLEGDHNGYIANIKGAPTASINEKLFALLVNKEKAERWHIEPVPQHGLDRYIILTQDRKEGWVVPKDGSAQIHCQPLIATKSIPPLYQPQAIFEIIPRSFRPSAATFRNSGWLPKSQEVYHSYVTRLFKKSQSRFYMGKTDDKVLLPPVREFKNFIETEPTVYGEFIRMFDGVDTSEPNTPKDYQQLINILNEIFREAPAFGDLGPPVYMVMAEVMNTQGGFSAFTKDNLNMHFKKMFETWSRFLNSKDSRHTLNTDDGGWFNVLALQAMMKEFPNRTFPQVFICDPQAEYYGFTSYEDFFNRRFRDPAYDRPTGPLIDIIVGAPCECTTYAYQEDVKEIDKLYIKDEAYSLRHLLADNYVDAFVGGTVIQGFLNTTGYHRWHAPVNGTILKIISVPGTYFAQGPYTIGEDLVDTPPYLRSLRYFANTATRQLIFIQPDDNNIGLLCFISIGMTEISTSEATAYEQQKVKRGDELGMFHFGGSSCALVFQKQSLVVIDGKFKVPEVAMRINEPIGAIPV
;
A
#
# COMPACT_ATOMS: atom_id res chain seq x y z
N MET A 1 -24.54 -2.79 11.81
CA MET A 1 -23.87 -2.30 13.04
C MET A 1 -23.84 -0.79 12.98
N ALA A 2 -23.74 -0.10 14.12
CA ALA A 2 -23.51 1.35 14.11
C ALA A 2 -22.15 1.64 13.46
N LEU A 3 -22.03 2.75 12.74
CA LEU A 3 -20.76 3.16 12.16
C LEU A 3 -19.81 3.64 13.27
N GLU A 4 -18.52 3.39 13.10
CA GLU A 4 -17.51 4.00 13.97
C GLU A 4 -17.32 5.47 13.59
N THR A 5 -16.75 6.24 14.52
CA THR A 5 -16.24 7.57 14.15
C THR A 5 -15.07 7.39 13.19
N GLY A 6 -15.10 8.08 12.06
CA GLY A 6 -14.06 7.91 11.06
C GLY A 6 -14.37 8.57 9.74
N HIS A 7 -13.66 8.14 8.72
CA HIS A 7 -13.68 8.75 7.41
C HIS A 7 -14.36 7.83 6.42
N TYR A 8 -15.20 8.40 5.57
CA TYR A 8 -16.12 7.63 4.74
C TYR A 8 -16.24 8.23 3.35
N ARG A 9 -16.69 7.39 2.41
CA ARG A 9 -17.33 7.83 1.17
C ARG A 9 -18.81 7.52 1.26
N ILE A 10 -19.64 8.50 0.89
CA ILE A 10 -21.10 8.34 0.80
C ILE A 10 -21.45 8.28 -0.68
N ILE A 11 -22.13 7.21 -1.09
CA ILE A 11 -22.43 6.90 -2.49
C ILE A 11 -23.93 6.59 -2.64
N ASN A 12 -24.55 7.07 -3.71
CA ASN A 12 -25.89 6.63 -4.12
C ASN A 12 -25.87 6.24 -5.60
N GLY A 13 -26.37 5.05 -5.93
CA GLY A 13 -26.47 4.58 -7.32
C GLY A 13 -25.15 4.58 -8.10
N GLY A 14 -24.01 4.36 -7.43
CA GLY A 14 -22.67 4.37 -8.02
C GLY A 14 -22.07 5.77 -8.28
N LYS A 15 -22.71 6.83 -7.78
CA LYS A 15 -22.21 8.21 -7.83
C LYS A 15 -21.89 8.72 -6.42
N SER A 16 -20.78 9.43 -6.28
CA SER A 16 -20.37 10.00 -5.01
C SER A 16 -21.27 11.16 -4.60
N ILE A 17 -21.56 11.26 -3.32
CA ILE A 17 -22.20 12.43 -2.71
C ILE A 17 -21.09 13.28 -2.09
N GLY A 18 -21.13 14.58 -2.34
CA GLY A 18 -20.05 15.44 -1.88
C GLY A 18 -20.26 16.92 -2.17
N HIS A 19 -19.16 17.64 -2.22
CA HIS A 19 -19.12 19.08 -2.23
C HIS A 19 -18.06 19.57 -3.25
N PRO A 20 -18.47 20.25 -4.34
CA PRO A 20 -17.63 20.48 -5.50
C PRO A 20 -16.41 21.38 -5.19
N LEU A 21 -15.38 21.31 -6.04
CA LEU A 21 -14.15 22.09 -5.91
C LEU A 21 -14.33 23.56 -6.31
N PHE A 22 -15.09 23.80 -7.38
CA PHE A 22 -15.28 25.14 -7.94
C PHE A 22 -16.54 25.77 -7.37
N GLU A 23 -16.32 26.75 -6.49
CA GLU A 23 -17.39 27.46 -5.80
C GLU A 23 -17.17 28.97 -5.82
N ASP A 24 -18.24 29.69 -5.51
CA ASP A 24 -18.09 31.08 -5.10
C ASP A 24 -17.29 31.16 -3.78
N HIS A 25 -16.56 32.27 -3.59
CA HIS A 25 -15.76 32.52 -2.38
C HIS A 25 -16.59 33.06 -1.21
N SER A 26 -17.92 32.99 -1.27
CA SER A 26 -18.76 33.46 -0.15
C SER A 26 -18.77 32.45 1.00
N ASN A 27 -19.02 32.97 2.20
CA ASN A 27 -19.21 32.16 3.42
C ASN A 27 -20.63 31.57 3.54
N ASN A 28 -21.42 31.59 2.47
CA ASN A 28 -22.75 31.00 2.49
C ASN A 28 -22.68 29.47 2.67
N PRO A 29 -23.72 28.84 3.26
CA PRO A 29 -23.83 27.40 3.28
C PRO A 29 -23.73 26.82 1.88
N LYS A 30 -22.95 25.75 1.73
CA LYS A 30 -22.63 25.19 0.43
C LYS A 30 -23.44 23.94 0.14
N PRO A 31 -23.99 23.79 -1.07
CA PRO A 31 -24.86 22.68 -1.37
C PRO A 31 -24.09 21.36 -1.38
N ILE A 32 -24.67 20.32 -0.77
CA ILE A 32 -24.20 18.95 -0.94
C ILE A 32 -24.89 18.34 -2.14
N ILE A 33 -24.11 17.81 -3.08
CA ILE A 33 -24.62 17.37 -4.39
C ILE A 33 -24.17 15.95 -4.74
N ILE A 34 -24.86 15.34 -5.70
CA ILE A 34 -24.38 14.18 -6.42
C ILE A 34 -23.34 14.61 -7.45
N LEU A 35 -22.16 14.01 -7.39
CA LEU A 35 -21.01 14.40 -8.21
C LEU A 35 -20.84 13.51 -9.44
N PRO A 36 -20.26 14.04 -10.54
CA PRO A 36 -19.90 13.25 -11.72
C PRO A 36 -18.75 12.26 -11.41
N ARG A 37 -18.40 11.41 -12.38
CA ARG A 37 -17.20 10.55 -12.27
C ARG A 37 -15.93 11.41 -12.40
N GLY A 38 -14.83 10.97 -11.77
CA GLY A 38 -13.52 11.65 -11.87
C GLY A 38 -13.33 12.84 -10.94
N VAL A 39 -14.11 12.95 -9.86
CA VAL A 39 -13.96 14.01 -8.85
C VAL A 39 -12.75 13.82 -7.94
N LYS A 40 -12.21 14.93 -7.45
CA LYS A 40 -11.07 14.95 -6.53
C LYS A 40 -11.48 14.43 -5.16
N GLU A 41 -10.49 13.96 -4.42
CA GLU A 41 -10.73 13.21 -3.20
C GLU A 41 -11.28 14.07 -2.05
N ASP A 42 -10.88 15.34 -1.98
CA ASP A 42 -11.38 16.33 -1.02
C ASP A 42 -12.86 16.67 -1.24
N GLU A 43 -13.38 16.50 -2.47
CA GLU A 43 -14.79 16.72 -2.79
C GLU A 43 -15.72 15.63 -2.27
N ILE A 44 -15.19 14.46 -1.87
CA ILE A 44 -15.97 13.27 -1.52
C ILE A 44 -15.54 12.64 -0.19
N LYS A 45 -14.70 13.33 0.59
CA LYS A 45 -14.24 12.89 1.91
C LYS A 45 -15.25 13.33 2.97
N TRP A 46 -15.94 12.36 3.57
CA TRP A 46 -16.81 12.58 4.72
C TRP A 46 -16.12 12.20 6.01
N ASP A 47 -16.23 13.03 7.04
CA ASP A 47 -15.82 12.72 8.40
C ASP A 47 -17.10 12.56 9.25
N LEU A 48 -17.39 11.33 9.68
CA LEU A 48 -18.54 11.03 10.53
C LEU A 48 -18.05 10.93 11.97
N GLU A 49 -18.48 11.88 12.81
CA GLU A 49 -18.10 11.95 14.22
C GLU A 49 -19.32 11.67 15.10
N GLY A 50 -19.30 10.57 15.85
CA GLY A 50 -20.41 10.17 16.70
C GLY A 50 -20.52 8.66 16.90
N ASP A 51 -21.71 8.24 17.30
CA ASP A 51 -22.03 6.87 17.68
C ASP A 51 -23.51 6.56 17.38
N HIS A 52 -24.03 5.47 17.95
CA HIS A 52 -25.43 5.08 17.83
C HIS A 52 -26.45 6.15 18.27
N ASN A 53 -26.03 7.17 19.04
CA ASN A 53 -26.87 8.32 19.43
C ASN A 53 -26.85 9.44 18.38
N GLY A 54 -26.16 9.26 17.26
CA GLY A 54 -26.14 10.16 16.11
C GLY A 54 -24.73 10.65 15.77
N TYR A 55 -24.60 11.18 14.56
CA TYR A 55 -23.33 11.59 13.95
C TYR A 55 -23.38 13.03 13.47
N ILE A 56 -22.29 13.75 13.65
CA ILE A 56 -22.02 14.97 12.87
C ILE A 56 -21.32 14.52 11.59
N ALA A 57 -21.95 14.82 10.45
CA ALA A 57 -21.39 14.51 9.15
C ALA A 57 -20.70 15.76 8.59
N ASN A 58 -19.37 15.71 8.51
CA ASN A 58 -18.53 16.80 8.01
C ASN A 58 -18.03 16.50 6.60
N ILE A 59 -17.87 17.53 5.78
CA ILE A 59 -17.17 17.46 4.49
C ILE A 59 -16.35 18.73 4.31
N LYS A 60 -15.09 18.58 3.86
CA LYS A 60 -14.10 19.69 3.83
C LYS A 60 -14.02 20.48 5.15
N GLY A 61 -14.16 19.78 6.29
CA GLY A 61 -14.12 20.38 7.63
C GLY A 61 -15.34 21.24 7.99
N ALA A 62 -16.43 21.18 7.21
CA ALA A 62 -17.69 21.86 7.48
C ALA A 62 -18.79 20.84 7.83
N PRO A 63 -19.49 20.99 8.97
CA PRO A 63 -20.59 20.11 9.33
C PRO A 63 -21.80 20.38 8.46
N THR A 64 -22.70 19.40 8.38
CA THR A 64 -23.90 19.50 7.54
C THR A 64 -25.17 19.78 8.32
N ALA A 65 -26.14 20.42 7.67
CA ALA A 65 -27.49 20.61 8.19
C ALA A 65 -28.53 20.68 7.05
N SER A 66 -29.78 20.40 7.39
CA SER A 66 -30.91 20.71 6.53
C SER A 66 -31.25 22.21 6.59
N ILE A 67 -31.35 22.86 5.42
CA ILE A 67 -31.86 24.23 5.27
C ILE A 67 -32.87 24.21 4.13
N ASN A 68 -34.12 24.59 4.41
CA ASN A 68 -35.21 24.59 3.43
C ASN A 68 -35.31 23.25 2.65
N GLU A 69 -35.35 22.13 3.39
CA GLU A 69 -35.48 20.76 2.85
C GLU A 69 -34.32 20.32 1.95
N LYS A 70 -33.18 21.00 2.01
CA LYS A 70 -31.97 20.68 1.25
C LYS A 70 -30.76 20.60 2.14
N LEU A 71 -29.82 19.75 1.74
CA LEU A 71 -28.61 19.51 2.50
C LEU A 71 -27.51 20.51 2.14
N PHE A 72 -26.91 21.10 3.17
CA PHE A 72 -25.80 22.04 3.03
C PHE A 72 -24.66 21.74 4.01
N ALA A 73 -23.43 22.07 3.61
CA ALA A 73 -22.28 22.24 4.48
C ALA A 73 -22.23 23.68 5.04
N LEU A 74 -22.06 23.81 6.36
CA LEU A 74 -22.04 25.08 7.07
C LEU A 74 -20.60 25.61 7.21
N LEU A 75 -20.26 26.65 6.45
CA LEU A 75 -18.95 27.31 6.57
C LEU A 75 -18.86 28.23 7.80
N VAL A 76 -20.00 28.81 8.18
CA VAL A 76 -20.20 29.66 9.36
C VAL A 76 -21.37 29.14 10.19
N ASN A 77 -21.48 29.57 11.45
CA ASN A 77 -22.50 29.10 12.38
C ASN A 77 -22.53 27.57 12.53
N LYS A 78 -21.34 26.96 12.66
CA LYS A 78 -21.15 25.50 12.71
C LYS A 78 -21.88 24.84 13.90
N GLU A 79 -22.20 25.61 14.93
CA GLU A 79 -23.02 25.18 16.07
C GLU A 79 -24.46 24.81 15.70
N LYS A 80 -24.94 25.21 14.51
CA LYS A 80 -26.25 24.82 13.97
C LYS A 80 -26.22 23.50 13.19
N ALA A 81 -25.10 22.78 13.24
CA ALA A 81 -24.96 21.47 12.62
C ALA A 81 -26.07 20.53 13.07
N GLU A 82 -26.58 19.75 12.12
CA GLU A 82 -27.54 18.71 12.42
C GLU A 82 -26.81 17.45 12.87
N ARG A 83 -27.39 16.77 13.87
CA ARG A 83 -26.97 15.44 14.27
C ARG A 83 -27.83 14.43 13.52
N TRP A 84 -27.18 13.57 12.74
CA TRP A 84 -27.83 12.62 11.85
C TRP A 84 -27.92 11.24 12.50
N HIS A 85 -29.09 10.60 12.41
CA HIS A 85 -29.26 9.20 12.74
C HIS A 85 -28.98 8.34 11.51
N ILE A 86 -27.88 7.59 11.52
CA ILE A 86 -27.48 6.72 10.42
C ILE A 86 -27.89 5.29 10.75
N GLU A 87 -28.86 4.76 10.00
CA GLU A 87 -29.48 3.47 10.29
C GLU A 87 -29.12 2.43 9.21
N PRO A 88 -28.55 1.26 9.58
CA PRO A 88 -28.24 0.20 8.64
C PRO A 88 -29.52 -0.47 8.12
N VAL A 89 -29.58 -0.69 6.81
CA VAL A 89 -30.71 -1.33 6.12
C VAL A 89 -30.24 -2.59 5.36
N PRO A 90 -29.89 -3.67 6.08
CA PRO A 90 -29.24 -4.86 5.51
C PRO A 90 -30.05 -5.56 4.43
N GLN A 91 -31.38 -5.40 4.41
CA GLN A 91 -32.27 -5.87 3.36
C GLN A 91 -31.99 -5.24 1.98
N HIS A 92 -31.24 -4.14 1.93
CA HIS A 92 -30.75 -3.52 0.70
C HIS A 92 -29.26 -3.84 0.39
N GLY A 93 -28.54 -4.47 1.31
CA GLY A 93 -27.12 -4.80 1.22
C GLY A 93 -26.37 -4.51 2.52
N LEU A 94 -25.22 -5.17 2.75
CA LEU A 94 -24.48 -5.12 4.03
C LEU A 94 -23.97 -3.72 4.39
N ASP A 95 -23.58 -2.91 3.40
CA ASP A 95 -23.03 -1.56 3.58
C ASP A 95 -24.05 -0.46 3.21
N ARG A 96 -25.35 -0.78 3.33
CA ARG A 96 -26.45 0.14 2.98
C ARG A 96 -27.05 0.79 4.21
N TYR A 97 -27.25 2.10 4.10
CA TYR A 97 -27.75 2.94 5.18
C TYR A 97 -28.81 3.91 4.67
N ILE A 98 -29.68 4.33 5.59
CA ILE A 98 -30.47 5.56 5.47
C ILE A 98 -29.89 6.60 6.44
N ILE A 99 -29.93 7.87 6.07
CA ILE A 99 -29.42 8.98 6.87
C ILE A 99 -30.60 9.88 7.22
N LEU A 100 -30.97 9.91 8.50
CA LEU A 100 -32.17 10.54 9.02
C LEU A 100 -31.83 11.74 9.91
N THR A 101 -32.75 12.69 10.02
CA THR A 101 -32.72 13.70 11.08
C THR A 101 -32.77 13.02 12.45
N GLN A 102 -32.31 13.70 13.51
CA GLN A 102 -32.26 13.11 14.85
C GLN A 102 -33.65 12.66 15.36
N ASP A 103 -34.70 13.37 14.96
CA ASP A 103 -36.09 13.02 15.29
C ASP A 103 -36.71 11.98 14.35
N ARG A 104 -35.94 11.51 13.34
CA ARG A 104 -36.27 10.47 12.36
C ARG A 104 -37.48 10.77 11.47
N LYS A 105 -37.87 12.04 11.33
CA LYS A 105 -39.00 12.42 10.48
C LYS A 105 -38.60 12.58 9.01
N GLU A 106 -37.37 13.02 8.77
CA GLU A 106 -36.85 13.30 7.44
C GLU A 106 -35.51 12.60 7.25
N GLY A 107 -35.09 12.47 6.00
CA GLY A 107 -33.79 11.90 5.67
C GLY A 107 -33.30 12.32 4.30
N TRP A 108 -32.05 11.99 4.04
CA TRP A 108 -31.39 12.33 2.79
C TRP A 108 -32.04 11.58 1.62
N VAL A 109 -32.31 12.29 0.54
CA VAL A 109 -32.86 11.72 -0.69
C VAL A 109 -32.18 12.35 -1.90
N VAL A 110 -31.66 11.49 -2.79
CA VAL A 110 -31.20 11.93 -4.12
C VAL A 110 -32.42 12.29 -4.97
N PRO A 111 -32.52 13.52 -5.49
CA PRO A 111 -33.68 13.94 -6.25
C PRO A 111 -33.74 13.23 -7.62
N LYS A 112 -34.97 12.96 -8.10
CA LYS A 112 -35.22 12.34 -9.43
C LYS A 112 -35.34 13.34 -10.57
N ASP A 113 -35.53 14.61 -10.25
CA ASP A 113 -35.83 15.69 -11.19
C ASP A 113 -34.59 16.20 -11.96
N GLY A 114 -33.43 15.58 -11.73
CA GLY A 114 -32.16 15.97 -12.35
C GLY A 114 -31.44 17.11 -11.63
N SER A 115 -32.00 17.64 -10.53
CA SER A 115 -31.24 18.51 -9.65
C SER A 115 -30.08 17.73 -9.01
N ALA A 116 -28.95 18.41 -8.80
CA ALA A 116 -27.77 17.74 -8.24
C ALA A 116 -27.81 17.71 -6.70
N GLN A 117 -28.53 18.62 -6.06
CA GLN A 117 -28.47 18.82 -4.62
C GLN A 117 -29.30 17.78 -3.84
N ILE A 118 -28.73 17.26 -2.76
CA ILE A 118 -29.41 16.30 -1.89
C ILE A 118 -30.54 16.98 -1.12
N HIS A 119 -31.71 16.36 -1.11
CA HIS A 119 -32.88 16.81 -0.35
C HIS A 119 -32.91 16.16 1.03
N CYS A 120 -33.53 16.82 2.00
CA CYS A 120 -33.88 16.28 3.31
C CYS A 120 -35.40 16.29 3.43
N GLN A 121 -36.03 15.11 3.36
CA GLN A 121 -37.49 14.98 3.28
C GLN A 121 -37.96 13.63 3.87
N PRO A 122 -39.26 13.44 4.17
CA PRO A 122 -39.77 12.18 4.67
C PRO A 122 -39.47 11.00 3.72
N LEU A 123 -38.94 9.91 4.29
CA LEU A 123 -38.58 8.73 3.49
C LEU A 123 -39.81 7.88 3.16
N ILE A 124 -39.89 7.42 1.91
CA ILE A 124 -40.94 6.50 1.45
C ILE A 124 -40.42 5.06 1.51
N ALA A 125 -41.16 4.21 2.22
CA ALA A 125 -40.91 2.78 2.32
C ALA A 125 -42.19 1.96 2.12
N THR A 126 -42.02 0.70 1.75
CA THR A 126 -43.10 -0.29 1.71
C THR A 126 -43.53 -0.69 3.13
N LYS A 127 -44.76 -1.24 3.26
CA LYS A 127 -45.27 -1.78 4.53
C LYS A 127 -44.75 -3.19 4.86
N SER A 128 -43.65 -3.63 4.24
CA SER A 128 -43.03 -4.93 4.53
C SER A 128 -42.25 -4.90 5.84
N ILE A 129 -41.92 -6.08 6.37
CA ILE A 129 -41.02 -6.23 7.53
C ILE A 129 -39.86 -7.15 7.09
N PRO A 130 -38.62 -6.64 6.98
CA PRO A 130 -38.21 -5.24 7.14
C PRO A 130 -38.74 -4.33 6.02
N PRO A 131 -38.85 -3.01 6.25
CA PRO A 131 -39.32 -2.06 5.25
C PRO A 131 -38.33 -1.94 4.08
N LEU A 132 -38.83 -1.92 2.85
CA LEU A 132 -38.03 -1.60 1.68
C LEU A 132 -38.16 -0.12 1.31
N TYR A 133 -37.05 0.59 1.29
CA TYR A 133 -36.96 2.01 0.93
C TYR A 133 -36.69 2.21 -0.56
N GLN A 134 -37.02 3.40 -1.06
CA GLN A 134 -36.69 3.80 -2.42
C GLN A 134 -35.17 3.92 -2.63
N PRO A 135 -34.61 3.52 -3.79
CA PRO A 135 -33.16 3.59 -4.05
C PRO A 135 -32.52 4.96 -3.83
N GLN A 136 -33.28 6.04 -4.02
CA GLN A 136 -32.84 7.42 -3.80
C GLN A 136 -32.50 7.75 -2.35
N ALA A 137 -33.06 6.99 -1.40
CA ALA A 137 -32.85 7.17 0.03
C ALA A 137 -31.78 6.22 0.59
N ILE A 138 -31.26 5.30 -0.24
CA ILE A 138 -30.30 4.29 0.18
C ILE A 138 -28.88 4.72 -0.19
N PHE A 139 -28.02 4.86 0.82
CA PHE A 139 -26.62 5.24 0.64
C PHE A 139 -25.69 4.07 0.94
N GLU A 140 -24.66 3.89 0.13
CA GLU A 140 -23.46 3.16 0.54
C GLU A 140 -22.62 4.09 1.41
N ILE A 141 -22.28 3.65 2.62
CA ILE A 141 -21.33 4.37 3.47
C ILE A 141 -20.14 3.44 3.66
N ILE A 142 -19.09 3.71 2.90
CA ILE A 142 -17.91 2.85 2.82
C ILE A 142 -16.84 3.48 3.71
N PRO A 143 -16.34 2.75 4.74
CA PRO A 143 -15.17 3.19 5.49
C PRO A 143 -14.04 3.50 4.51
N ARG A 144 -13.53 4.72 4.55
CA ARG A 144 -12.38 5.09 3.76
C ARG A 144 -11.19 4.34 4.35
N SER A 145 -10.62 3.41 3.57
CA SER A 145 -9.21 3.09 3.74
C SER A 145 -8.48 4.37 3.35
N PHE A 146 -8.00 5.13 4.33
CA PHE A 146 -7.08 6.19 3.98
C PHE A 146 -5.87 5.50 3.37
N ARG A 147 -5.55 5.88 2.14
CA ARG A 147 -4.34 5.44 1.46
C ARG A 147 -3.34 6.59 1.53
N PRO A 148 -2.05 6.30 1.61
CA PRO A 148 -1.04 7.33 1.43
C PRO A 148 -1.25 8.05 0.09
N SER A 149 -1.04 9.35 0.09
CA SER A 149 -1.08 10.20 -1.08
C SER A 149 0.05 9.84 -2.04
N ALA A 150 -0.15 10.16 -3.31
CA ALA A 150 0.89 10.15 -4.33
C ALA A 150 2.17 10.86 -3.89
N ALA A 151 2.02 11.99 -3.19
CA ALA A 151 3.14 12.77 -2.66
C ALA A 151 3.95 11.95 -1.64
N THR A 152 3.28 11.21 -0.75
CA THR A 152 3.94 10.34 0.22
C THR A 152 4.73 9.22 -0.45
N PHE A 153 4.17 8.58 -1.48
CA PHE A 153 4.89 7.57 -2.24
C PHE A 153 6.08 8.14 -3.01
N ARG A 154 5.92 9.29 -3.66
CA ARG A 154 7.01 10.00 -4.33
C ARG A 154 8.13 10.39 -3.36
N ASN A 155 7.78 10.92 -2.19
CA ASN A 155 8.74 11.27 -1.14
C ASN A 155 9.44 10.06 -0.50
N SER A 156 8.85 8.86 -0.67
CA SER A 156 9.40 7.58 -0.22
C SER A 156 10.14 6.82 -1.34
N GLY A 157 10.37 7.49 -2.47
CA GLY A 157 11.09 6.94 -3.63
C GLY A 157 10.34 5.85 -4.40
N TRP A 158 9.02 5.76 -4.24
CA TRP A 158 8.18 4.80 -4.98
C TRP A 158 7.73 5.30 -6.35
N LEU A 159 7.70 6.62 -6.51
CA LEU A 159 7.28 7.29 -7.74
C LEU A 159 8.37 8.18 -8.27
N PRO A 160 8.45 8.37 -9.61
CA PRO A 160 9.26 9.40 -10.19
C PRO A 160 8.92 10.76 -9.59
N LYS A 161 9.94 11.58 -9.32
CA LYS A 161 9.73 12.95 -8.82
C LYS A 161 8.98 13.82 -9.81
N SER A 162 9.18 13.58 -11.11
CA SER A 162 8.45 14.25 -12.19
C SER A 162 8.35 13.36 -13.43
N GLN A 163 7.48 13.76 -14.36
CA GLN A 163 7.31 13.06 -15.62
C GLN A 163 8.57 13.12 -16.50
N GLU A 164 9.33 14.22 -16.42
CA GLU A 164 10.59 14.38 -17.16
C GLU A 164 11.65 13.39 -16.67
N VAL A 165 11.73 13.15 -15.36
CA VAL A 165 12.64 12.14 -14.79
C VAL A 165 12.28 10.74 -15.29
N TYR A 166 10.99 10.42 -15.29
CA TYR A 166 10.47 9.17 -15.82
C TYR A 166 10.82 8.99 -17.31
N HIS A 167 10.48 9.96 -18.16
CA HIS A 167 10.74 9.92 -19.60
C HIS A 167 12.23 9.80 -19.92
N SER A 168 13.08 10.54 -19.19
CA SER A 168 14.54 10.47 -19.36
C SER A 168 15.08 9.09 -19.03
N TYR A 169 14.61 8.48 -17.94
CA TYR A 169 14.98 7.11 -17.56
C TYR A 169 14.57 6.09 -18.62
N VAL A 170 13.30 6.07 -19.01
CA VAL A 170 12.76 5.07 -19.94
C VAL A 170 13.41 5.22 -21.32
N THR A 171 13.60 6.45 -21.81
CA THR A 171 14.28 6.72 -23.10
C THR A 171 15.72 6.20 -23.10
N ARG A 172 16.48 6.44 -22.03
CA ARG A 172 17.87 5.96 -21.90
C ARG A 172 17.91 4.42 -21.88
N LEU A 173 17.01 3.80 -21.13
CA LEU A 173 16.91 2.35 -21.03
C LEU A 173 16.51 1.71 -22.37
N PHE A 174 15.57 2.31 -23.09
CA PHE A 174 15.16 1.85 -24.42
C PHE A 174 16.33 1.94 -25.40
N LYS A 175 17.09 3.05 -25.38
CA LYS A 175 18.29 3.20 -26.19
C LYS A 175 19.36 2.15 -25.88
N LYS A 176 19.59 1.82 -24.60
CA LYS A 176 20.49 0.74 -24.19
C LYS A 176 20.01 -0.62 -24.72
N SER A 177 18.73 -0.92 -24.54
CA SER A 177 18.09 -2.18 -25.00
C SER A 177 18.07 -2.34 -26.53
N GLN A 178 18.26 -1.25 -27.28
CA GLN A 178 18.33 -1.22 -28.74
C GLN A 178 19.77 -1.09 -29.28
N SER A 179 20.77 -1.08 -28.41
CA SER A 179 22.18 -1.02 -28.83
C SER A 179 22.55 -2.23 -29.72
N ARG A 180 23.63 -2.11 -30.51
CA ARG A 180 24.03 -3.04 -31.60
C ARG A 180 24.05 -4.53 -31.26
N PHE A 181 24.00 -4.91 -29.98
CA PHE A 181 23.87 -6.29 -29.51
C PHE A 181 22.48 -6.92 -29.76
N TYR A 182 21.43 -6.11 -29.96
CA TYR A 182 20.03 -6.59 -30.11
C TYR A 182 19.41 -6.21 -31.46
N MET A 183 20.18 -6.22 -32.56
CA MET A 183 19.68 -5.85 -33.89
C MET A 183 18.49 -6.73 -34.34
N GLY A 184 17.27 -6.24 -34.13
CA GLY A 184 16.04 -6.63 -34.83
C GLY A 184 15.42 -7.99 -34.46
N LYS A 185 16.13 -8.85 -33.73
CA LYS A 185 15.62 -10.05 -33.05
C LYS A 185 16.48 -10.25 -31.80
N THR A 186 15.87 -10.59 -30.68
CA THR A 186 16.58 -10.91 -29.45
C THR A 186 17.58 -12.05 -29.72
N ASP A 187 18.89 -11.76 -29.70
CA ASP A 187 19.91 -12.80 -29.79
C ASP A 187 19.98 -13.53 -28.45
N ASP A 188 19.49 -14.77 -28.42
CA ASP A 188 19.46 -15.64 -27.24
C ASP A 188 20.85 -15.85 -26.60
N LYS A 189 21.94 -15.52 -27.30
CA LYS A 189 23.31 -15.57 -26.74
C LYS A 189 23.64 -14.38 -25.84
N VAL A 190 22.92 -13.26 -25.97
CA VAL A 190 23.16 -12.02 -25.20
C VAL A 190 22.29 -11.96 -23.94
N LEU A 191 21.20 -12.74 -23.90
CA LEU A 191 20.31 -12.79 -22.74
C LEU A 191 20.95 -13.52 -21.55
N LEU A 192 20.70 -12.99 -20.34
CA LEU A 192 20.92 -13.73 -19.12
C LEU A 192 20.12 -15.05 -19.16
N PRO A 193 20.66 -16.18 -18.67
CA PRO A 193 19.98 -17.48 -18.71
C PRO A 193 18.51 -17.47 -18.26
N PRO A 194 18.12 -16.86 -17.11
CA PRO A 194 16.71 -16.82 -16.70
C PRO A 194 15.83 -15.93 -17.59
N VAL A 195 16.40 -14.88 -18.20
CA VAL A 195 15.68 -13.99 -19.11
C VAL A 195 15.39 -14.71 -20.43
N ARG A 196 16.35 -15.48 -20.94
CA ARG A 196 16.14 -16.38 -22.07
C ARG A 196 15.12 -17.47 -21.77
N GLU A 197 15.18 -18.05 -20.57
CA GLU A 197 14.20 -19.05 -20.14
C GLU A 197 12.79 -18.45 -20.12
N PHE A 198 12.63 -17.24 -19.59
CA PHE A 198 11.37 -16.51 -19.58
C PHE A 198 10.85 -16.19 -20.99
N LYS A 199 11.73 -15.74 -21.89
CA LYS A 199 11.40 -15.56 -23.31
C LYS A 199 10.86 -16.85 -23.92
N ASN A 200 11.60 -17.95 -23.76
CA ASN A 200 11.20 -19.23 -24.30
C ASN A 200 9.85 -19.68 -23.74
N PHE A 201 9.63 -19.51 -22.44
CA PHE A 201 8.33 -19.79 -21.81
C PHE A 201 7.19 -18.99 -22.43
N ILE A 202 7.36 -17.69 -22.65
CA ILE A 202 6.36 -16.85 -23.34
C ILE A 202 6.08 -17.38 -24.74
N GLU A 203 7.12 -17.77 -25.50
CA GLU A 203 6.99 -18.19 -26.90
C GLU A 203 6.48 -19.62 -27.07
N THR A 204 6.65 -20.50 -26.08
CA THR A 204 6.24 -21.91 -26.16
C THR A 204 4.91 -22.22 -25.51
N GLU A 205 4.48 -21.46 -24.51
CA GLU A 205 3.20 -21.67 -23.82
C GLU A 205 2.08 -20.88 -24.53
N PRO A 206 1.11 -21.53 -25.21
CA PRO A 206 0.16 -20.81 -26.07
C PRO A 206 -0.73 -19.80 -25.33
N THR A 207 -1.11 -20.12 -24.09
CA THR A 207 -1.94 -19.24 -23.25
C THR A 207 -1.17 -18.02 -22.79
N VAL A 208 0.07 -18.21 -22.35
CA VAL A 208 0.98 -17.14 -21.93
C VAL A 208 1.32 -16.26 -23.13
N TYR A 209 1.66 -16.84 -24.28
CA TYR A 209 1.91 -16.09 -25.50
C TYR A 209 0.75 -15.14 -25.83
N GLY A 210 -0.48 -15.68 -25.86
CA GLY A 210 -1.67 -14.89 -26.14
C GLY A 210 -1.86 -13.73 -25.15
N GLU A 211 -1.56 -13.93 -23.87
CA GLU A 211 -1.67 -12.90 -22.84
C GLU A 211 -0.57 -11.84 -22.94
N PHE A 212 0.65 -12.23 -23.30
CA PHE A 212 1.75 -11.29 -23.57
C PHE A 212 1.54 -10.48 -24.84
N ILE A 213 0.77 -10.97 -25.81
CA ILE A 213 0.32 -10.12 -26.91
C ILE A 213 -0.76 -9.14 -26.39
N ARG A 214 -1.74 -9.64 -25.63
CA ARG A 214 -2.88 -8.83 -25.17
C ARG A 214 -2.55 -7.84 -24.05
N MET A 215 -1.44 -7.99 -23.33
CA MET A 215 -1.06 -7.05 -22.28
C MET A 215 -0.62 -5.68 -22.83
N PHE A 216 -0.41 -5.58 -24.14
CA PHE A 216 -0.16 -4.32 -24.84
C PHE A 216 -1.44 -3.75 -25.52
N ASP A 217 -2.59 -4.44 -25.41
CA ASP A 217 -3.85 -3.96 -25.98
C ASP A 217 -4.27 -2.64 -25.32
N GLY A 218 -4.42 -1.58 -26.13
CA GLY A 218 -4.86 -0.26 -25.66
C GLY A 218 -3.77 0.57 -24.98
N VAL A 219 -2.53 0.08 -24.95
CA VAL A 219 -1.36 0.82 -24.45
C VAL A 219 -0.86 1.79 -25.53
N ASP A 220 -0.69 3.07 -25.18
CA ASP A 220 -0.10 4.04 -26.10
C ASP A 220 1.42 3.88 -26.16
N THR A 221 1.90 3.31 -27.27
CA THR A 221 3.32 3.10 -27.52
C THR A 221 3.97 4.21 -28.37
N SER A 222 3.24 5.30 -28.64
CA SER A 222 3.75 6.43 -29.43
C SER A 222 4.79 7.25 -28.64
N GLU A 223 4.63 7.33 -27.32
CA GLU A 223 5.59 7.91 -26.39
C GLU A 223 6.53 6.82 -25.82
N PRO A 224 7.79 7.15 -25.47
CA PRO A 224 8.75 6.20 -24.90
C PRO A 224 8.47 5.93 -23.41
N ASN A 225 7.23 5.57 -23.08
CA ASN A 225 6.76 5.40 -21.71
C ASN A 225 6.59 3.93 -21.35
N THR A 226 6.48 3.04 -22.34
CA THR A 226 6.28 1.61 -22.13
C THR A 226 6.80 0.80 -23.32
N PRO A 227 7.27 -0.43 -23.11
CA PRO A 227 7.70 -1.30 -24.20
C PRO A 227 6.60 -1.45 -25.26
N LYS A 228 7.00 -1.55 -26.53
CA LYS A 228 6.06 -1.72 -27.66
C LYS A 228 5.48 -3.13 -27.74
N ASP A 229 6.26 -4.10 -27.31
CA ASP A 229 5.96 -5.52 -27.35
C ASP A 229 6.77 -6.26 -26.28
N TYR A 230 6.47 -7.56 -26.13
CA TYR A 230 7.15 -8.39 -25.15
C TYR A 230 8.64 -8.61 -25.47
N GLN A 231 9.07 -8.53 -26.74
CA GLN A 231 10.48 -8.68 -27.09
C GLN A 231 11.30 -7.49 -26.60
N GLN A 232 10.77 -6.27 -26.75
CA GLN A 232 11.39 -5.08 -26.19
C GLN A 232 11.39 -5.15 -24.66
N LEU A 233 10.30 -5.60 -24.03
CA LEU A 233 10.25 -5.82 -22.58
C LEU A 233 11.36 -6.79 -22.13
N ILE A 234 11.56 -7.93 -22.81
CA ILE A 234 12.63 -8.89 -22.49
C ILE A 234 14.01 -8.24 -22.55
N ASN A 235 14.30 -7.46 -23.60
CA ASN A 235 15.59 -6.80 -23.74
C ASN A 235 15.80 -5.76 -22.62
N ILE A 236 14.74 -5.02 -22.25
CA ILE A 236 14.78 -4.07 -21.14
C ILE A 236 15.05 -4.76 -19.81
N LEU A 237 14.33 -5.86 -19.51
CA LEU A 237 14.58 -6.67 -18.31
C LEU A 237 16.02 -7.20 -18.26
N ASN A 238 16.56 -7.61 -19.41
CA ASN A 238 17.95 -8.07 -19.51
C ASN A 238 18.96 -6.98 -19.13
N GLU A 239 18.69 -5.72 -19.47
CA GLU A 239 19.52 -4.58 -19.08
C GLU A 239 19.36 -4.26 -17.58
N ILE A 240 18.13 -4.23 -17.06
CA ILE A 240 17.88 -3.92 -15.64
C ILE A 240 18.61 -4.92 -14.73
N PHE A 241 18.52 -6.22 -15.01
CA PHE A 241 19.12 -7.26 -14.15
C PHE A 241 20.66 -7.32 -14.17
N ARG A 242 21.32 -6.43 -14.92
CA ARG A 242 22.78 -6.30 -15.00
C ARG A 242 23.31 -5.04 -14.32
N GLU A 243 22.42 -4.17 -13.83
CA GLU A 243 22.80 -2.91 -13.22
C GLU A 243 22.36 -2.87 -11.76
N ALA A 244 23.18 -2.19 -10.94
CA ALA A 244 22.77 -1.88 -9.59
C ALA A 244 21.88 -0.62 -9.66
N PRO A 245 20.83 -0.54 -8.83
CA PRO A 245 20.01 0.65 -8.77
C PRO A 245 20.86 1.86 -8.35
N ALA A 246 20.78 2.93 -9.13
CA ALA A 246 21.35 4.22 -8.77
C ALA A 246 20.39 4.93 -7.80
N PHE A 247 20.95 5.75 -6.90
CA PHE A 247 20.12 6.72 -6.19
C PHE A 247 19.52 7.68 -7.21
N GLY A 248 18.29 8.12 -6.99
CA GLY A 248 17.72 9.15 -7.83
C GLY A 248 16.24 9.34 -7.61
N ASP A 249 15.69 10.16 -8.47
CA ASP A 249 14.31 10.61 -8.44
C ASP A 249 13.37 9.62 -9.14
N LEU A 250 13.73 8.33 -9.24
CA LEU A 250 12.98 7.28 -9.93
C LEU A 250 12.47 6.24 -8.92
N GLY A 251 11.27 5.69 -9.17
CA GLY A 251 10.78 4.49 -8.50
C GLY A 251 11.49 3.19 -8.90
N PRO A 252 10.95 2.03 -8.49
CA PRO A 252 11.53 0.73 -8.80
C PRO A 252 11.64 0.49 -10.33
N PRO A 253 12.84 0.22 -10.86
CA PRO A 253 13.13 0.21 -12.30
C PRO A 253 12.29 -0.76 -13.14
N VAL A 254 12.00 -1.96 -12.63
CA VAL A 254 11.21 -2.97 -13.34
C VAL A 254 9.74 -2.54 -13.36
N TYR A 255 9.22 -2.06 -12.23
CA TYR A 255 7.87 -1.51 -12.18
C TYR A 255 7.71 -0.30 -13.12
N MET A 256 8.69 0.61 -13.18
CA MET A 256 8.64 1.79 -14.06
C MET A 256 8.42 1.45 -15.53
N VAL A 257 8.91 0.30 -16.02
CA VAL A 257 8.69 -0.11 -17.41
C VAL A 257 7.48 -1.01 -17.61
N MET A 258 6.89 -1.52 -16.53
CA MET A 258 5.75 -2.44 -16.60
C MET A 258 4.43 -1.83 -16.14
N ALA A 259 4.45 -0.62 -15.57
CA ALA A 259 3.27 0.02 -14.97
C ALA A 259 2.04 0.01 -15.89
N GLU A 260 2.20 0.37 -17.18
CA GLU A 260 1.11 0.39 -18.16
C GLU A 260 0.60 -1.03 -18.48
N VAL A 261 1.52 -1.96 -18.78
CA VAL A 261 1.12 -3.32 -19.18
C VAL A 261 0.50 -4.11 -18.02
N MET A 262 0.94 -3.85 -16.78
CA MET A 262 0.33 -4.37 -15.55
C MET A 262 -1.12 -3.91 -15.39
N ASN A 263 -1.42 -2.71 -15.87
CA ASN A 263 -2.72 -2.06 -15.74
C ASN A 263 -3.73 -2.47 -16.83
N THR A 264 -3.44 -3.52 -17.60
CA THR A 264 -4.33 -4.08 -18.63
C THR A 264 -4.97 -5.39 -18.17
N GLN A 265 -6.06 -5.80 -18.84
CA GLN A 265 -6.66 -7.12 -18.60
C GLN A 265 -5.71 -8.28 -18.94
N GLY A 266 -4.90 -8.12 -20.00
CA GLY A 266 -3.86 -9.08 -20.36
C GLY A 266 -2.78 -9.19 -19.27
N GLY A 267 -2.32 -8.05 -18.75
CA GLY A 267 -1.37 -7.98 -17.65
C GLY A 267 -1.89 -8.64 -16.38
N PHE A 268 -3.10 -8.30 -15.94
CA PHE A 268 -3.72 -8.92 -14.78
C PHE A 268 -3.81 -10.45 -14.92
N SER A 269 -4.27 -10.94 -16.08
CA SER A 269 -4.34 -12.39 -16.33
C SER A 269 -2.97 -13.05 -16.28
N ALA A 270 -1.94 -12.43 -16.87
CA ALA A 270 -0.59 -12.98 -16.90
C ALA A 270 0.06 -12.98 -15.50
N PHE A 271 0.08 -11.83 -14.83
CA PHE A 271 0.82 -11.64 -13.57
C PHE A 271 0.21 -12.36 -12.36
N THR A 272 -1.00 -12.90 -12.47
CA THR A 272 -1.64 -13.72 -11.45
C THR A 272 -1.32 -15.23 -11.57
N LYS A 273 -0.57 -15.67 -12.59
CA LYS A 273 -0.24 -17.09 -12.78
C LYS A 273 1.01 -17.53 -12.03
N ASP A 274 0.91 -18.66 -11.35
CA ASP A 274 2.03 -19.24 -10.60
C ASP A 274 3.25 -19.56 -11.47
N ASN A 275 3.02 -20.18 -12.65
CA ASN A 275 4.11 -20.54 -13.56
C ASN A 275 4.89 -19.32 -14.06
N LEU A 276 4.20 -18.21 -14.34
CA LEU A 276 4.83 -16.95 -14.72
C LEU A 276 5.59 -16.32 -13.54
N ASN A 277 4.99 -16.31 -12.35
CA ASN A 277 5.64 -15.79 -11.14
C ASN A 277 6.90 -16.60 -10.80
N MET A 278 6.93 -17.91 -11.09
CA MET A 278 8.16 -18.73 -10.96
C MET A 278 9.30 -18.24 -11.89
N HIS A 279 9.00 -17.78 -13.10
CA HIS A 279 10.04 -17.23 -13.98
C HIS A 279 10.55 -15.88 -13.48
N PHE A 280 9.67 -15.02 -12.96
CA PHE A 280 10.10 -13.78 -12.29
C PHE A 280 11.00 -14.07 -11.08
N LYS A 281 10.64 -15.06 -10.26
CA LYS A 281 11.49 -15.51 -9.14
C LYS A 281 12.91 -15.86 -9.60
N LYS A 282 13.07 -16.63 -10.68
CA LYS A 282 14.40 -17.00 -11.23
C LYS A 282 15.20 -15.79 -11.70
N MET A 283 14.52 -14.82 -12.32
CA MET A 283 15.14 -13.57 -12.74
C MET A 283 15.60 -12.73 -11.54
N PHE A 284 14.77 -12.60 -10.50
CA PHE A 284 15.13 -11.89 -9.27
C PHE A 284 16.22 -12.57 -8.45
N GLU A 285 16.24 -13.90 -8.39
CA GLU A 285 17.36 -14.64 -7.79
C GLU A 285 18.68 -14.37 -8.51
N THR A 286 18.63 -14.23 -9.84
CA THR A 286 19.83 -13.90 -10.63
C THR A 286 20.27 -12.46 -10.40
N TRP A 287 19.34 -11.52 -10.35
CA TRP A 287 19.66 -10.13 -10.02
C TRP A 287 20.19 -10.00 -8.59
N SER A 288 19.60 -10.69 -7.62
CA SER A 288 20.06 -10.75 -6.23
C SER A 288 21.51 -11.28 -6.13
N ARG A 289 21.88 -12.30 -6.91
CA ARG A 289 23.28 -12.77 -6.98
C ARG A 289 24.22 -11.69 -7.50
N PHE A 290 23.81 -10.94 -8.53
CA PHE A 290 24.58 -9.81 -9.03
C PHE A 290 24.70 -8.70 -7.97
N LEU A 291 23.60 -8.32 -7.31
CA LEU A 291 23.57 -7.27 -6.27
C LEU A 291 24.36 -7.66 -5.01
N ASN A 292 24.58 -8.95 -4.76
CA ASN A 292 25.46 -9.45 -3.70
C ASN A 292 26.95 -9.50 -4.12
N SER A 293 27.26 -9.28 -5.40
CA SER A 293 28.63 -9.34 -5.91
C SER A 293 29.35 -8.00 -5.80
N LYS A 294 30.68 -8.00 -5.88
CA LYS A 294 31.51 -6.78 -5.90
C LYS A 294 31.24 -5.88 -7.11
N ASP A 295 30.71 -6.43 -8.20
CA ASP A 295 30.44 -5.70 -9.45
C ASP A 295 29.22 -4.75 -9.31
N SER A 296 28.38 -4.99 -8.31
CA SER A 296 27.23 -4.13 -8.00
C SER A 296 27.61 -2.81 -7.29
N ARG A 297 28.86 -2.65 -6.84
CA ARG A 297 29.29 -1.47 -6.06
C ARG A 297 29.39 -0.18 -6.87
N HIS A 298 29.23 -0.24 -8.19
CA HIS A 298 29.43 0.90 -9.08
C HIS A 298 28.49 2.09 -8.81
N THR A 299 27.36 1.89 -8.11
CA THR A 299 26.46 2.99 -7.67
C THR A 299 26.75 3.51 -6.26
N LEU A 300 27.70 2.90 -5.53
CA LEU A 300 28.09 3.27 -4.17
C LEU A 300 29.18 4.35 -4.16
N ASN A 301 28.92 5.48 -4.81
CA ASN A 301 29.87 6.56 -5.02
C ASN A 301 29.24 7.93 -4.72
N THR A 302 30.02 9.01 -4.87
CA THR A 302 29.59 10.40 -4.63
C THR A 302 29.15 11.14 -5.90
N ASP A 303 29.14 10.48 -7.05
CA ASP A 303 28.78 11.08 -8.33
C ASP A 303 27.26 11.31 -8.43
N ASP A 304 26.82 11.95 -9.52
CA ASP A 304 25.40 12.07 -9.80
C ASP A 304 24.75 10.68 -9.93
N GLY A 305 23.66 10.47 -9.20
CA GLY A 305 23.02 9.16 -9.03
C GLY A 305 23.73 8.17 -8.09
N GLY A 306 24.86 8.54 -7.48
CA GLY A 306 25.55 7.74 -6.48
C GLY A 306 24.88 7.77 -5.10
N TRP A 307 24.89 6.64 -4.37
CA TRP A 307 24.27 6.53 -3.05
C TRP A 307 24.99 7.28 -1.92
N PHE A 308 26.19 7.83 -2.16
CA PHE A 308 26.91 8.69 -1.22
C PHE A 308 27.00 10.14 -1.68
N ASN A 309 26.23 10.52 -2.71
CA ASN A 309 26.09 11.94 -3.04
C ASN A 309 25.26 12.68 -1.97
N VAL A 310 25.31 14.01 -2.01
CA VAL A 310 24.69 14.87 -0.98
C VAL A 310 23.18 14.63 -0.86
N LEU A 311 22.48 14.42 -1.98
CA LEU A 311 21.03 14.22 -1.98
C LEU A 311 20.65 12.85 -1.41
N ALA A 312 21.42 11.81 -1.75
CA ALA A 312 21.24 10.46 -1.22
C ALA A 312 21.43 10.42 0.30
N LEU A 313 22.52 11.04 0.78
CA LEU A 313 22.81 11.14 2.20
C LEU A 313 21.72 11.95 2.92
N GLN A 314 21.25 13.07 2.38
CA GLN A 314 20.14 13.83 2.96
C GLN A 314 18.86 12.99 3.07
N ALA A 315 18.52 12.22 2.03
CA ALA A 315 17.34 11.37 2.02
C ALA A 315 17.43 10.22 3.03
N MET A 316 18.58 9.56 3.15
CA MET A 316 18.82 8.49 4.13
C MET A 316 18.94 8.99 5.56
N MET A 317 19.43 10.22 5.76
CA MET A 317 19.65 10.81 7.09
C MET A 317 18.49 11.64 7.61
N LYS A 318 17.37 11.73 6.86
CA LYS A 318 16.19 12.53 7.21
C LYS A 318 15.66 12.28 8.63
N GLU A 319 15.65 11.01 9.06
CA GLU A 319 15.16 10.59 10.38
C GLU A 319 16.25 10.58 11.48
N PHE A 320 17.44 11.14 11.19
CA PHE A 320 18.59 11.16 12.10
C PHE A 320 19.16 12.57 12.23
N PRO A 321 18.41 13.49 12.87
CA PRO A 321 18.84 14.87 12.99
C PRO A 321 20.17 14.97 13.75
N ASN A 322 21.05 15.85 13.29
CA ASN A 322 22.38 16.11 13.89
C ASN A 322 23.36 14.91 13.88
N ARG A 323 23.10 13.89 13.07
CA ARG A 323 23.98 12.73 12.90
C ARG A 323 24.44 12.62 11.45
N THR A 324 25.65 12.10 11.24
CA THR A 324 26.16 11.79 9.90
C THR A 324 25.94 10.31 9.57
N PHE A 325 25.91 9.97 8.28
CA PHE A 325 25.74 8.58 7.83
C PHE A 325 26.71 7.58 8.50
N PRO A 326 28.01 7.90 8.65
CA PRO A 326 28.96 6.99 9.32
C PRO A 326 28.81 6.92 10.84
N GLN A 327 28.16 7.92 11.45
CA GLN A 327 27.82 7.88 12.88
C GLN A 327 26.67 6.91 13.14
N VAL A 328 25.69 6.83 12.22
CA VAL A 328 24.47 6.02 12.37
C VAL A 328 24.66 4.59 11.85
N PHE A 329 25.34 4.41 10.72
CA PHE A 329 25.50 3.10 10.08
C PHE A 329 26.94 2.59 10.17
N ILE A 330 27.10 1.27 10.17
CA ILE A 330 28.40 0.61 10.11
C ILE A 330 28.97 0.79 8.71
N CYS A 331 29.95 1.69 8.57
CA CYS A 331 30.71 1.96 7.35
C CYS A 331 32.03 2.68 7.68
N ASP A 332 32.92 2.83 6.71
CA ASP A 332 34.15 3.61 6.80
C ASP A 332 34.29 4.54 5.59
N PRO A 333 34.06 5.86 5.73
CA PRO A 333 34.16 6.82 4.64
C PRO A 333 35.54 6.91 3.97
N GLN A 334 36.59 6.41 4.62
CA GLN A 334 37.94 6.38 4.05
C GLN A 334 38.20 5.12 3.21
N ALA A 335 37.35 4.10 3.34
CA ALA A 335 37.42 2.89 2.53
C ALA A 335 36.71 3.07 1.19
N GLU A 336 37.15 2.28 0.20
CA GLU A 336 36.46 2.19 -1.09
C GLU A 336 34.99 1.80 -0.88
N TYR A 337 34.07 2.50 -1.55
CA TYR A 337 32.62 2.29 -1.40
C TYR A 337 32.12 2.36 0.05
N TYR A 338 32.77 3.16 0.89
CA TYR A 338 32.50 3.28 2.33
C TYR A 338 32.65 1.96 3.10
N GLY A 339 33.40 1.00 2.55
CA GLY A 339 33.62 -0.32 3.15
C GLY A 339 32.52 -1.35 2.86
N PHE A 340 31.48 -1.00 2.12
CA PHE A 340 30.45 -1.96 1.71
C PHE A 340 30.98 -2.91 0.62
N THR A 341 30.69 -4.19 0.79
CA THR A 341 31.21 -5.27 -0.06
C THR A 341 30.39 -5.50 -1.33
N SER A 342 29.14 -5.06 -1.34
CA SER A 342 28.19 -5.15 -2.44
C SER A 342 27.07 -4.11 -2.28
N TYR A 343 26.24 -3.96 -3.30
CA TYR A 343 25.03 -3.13 -3.21
C TYR A 343 24.06 -3.66 -2.14
N GLU A 344 23.90 -4.98 -2.04
CA GLU A 344 23.08 -5.61 -1.00
C GLU A 344 23.58 -5.33 0.40
N ASP A 345 24.90 -5.34 0.63
CA ASP A 345 25.51 -5.00 1.93
C ASP A 345 25.18 -3.55 2.35
N PHE A 346 25.17 -2.62 1.38
CA PHE A 346 24.73 -1.24 1.59
C PHE A 346 23.21 -1.12 1.83
N PHE A 347 22.40 -1.81 1.04
CA PHE A 347 20.94 -1.77 1.17
C PHE A 347 20.49 -2.33 2.53
N ASN A 348 21.10 -3.45 2.93
CA ASN A 348 20.93 -4.12 4.22
C ASN A 348 21.93 -3.64 5.28
N ARG A 349 22.40 -2.39 5.19
CA ARG A 349 23.30 -1.78 6.18
C ARG A 349 22.77 -1.93 7.60
N ARG A 350 23.68 -2.03 8.56
CA ARG A 350 23.37 -2.15 9.99
C ARG A 350 23.62 -0.84 10.73
N PHE A 351 22.83 -0.59 11.77
CA PHE A 351 23.12 0.49 12.71
C PHE A 351 24.45 0.25 13.41
N ARG A 352 25.21 1.33 13.62
CA ARG A 352 26.44 1.32 14.41
C ARG A 352 26.15 1.22 15.89
N ASP A 353 25.17 2.01 16.36
CA ASP A 353 24.70 1.99 17.74
C ASP A 353 23.17 1.97 17.76
N PRO A 354 22.53 0.79 17.59
CA PRO A 354 21.08 0.69 17.61
C PRO A 354 20.49 1.10 18.96
N ALA A 355 21.23 0.97 20.07
CA ALA A 355 20.75 1.39 21.39
C ALA A 355 20.64 2.92 21.50
N TYR A 356 21.47 3.67 20.76
CA TYR A 356 21.39 5.12 20.66
C TYR A 356 20.36 5.58 19.62
N ASP A 357 20.46 5.08 18.40
CA ASP A 357 19.67 5.60 17.27
C ASP A 357 18.23 5.05 17.26
N ARG A 358 18.02 3.83 17.78
CA ARG A 358 16.71 3.12 17.82
C ARG A 358 16.52 2.34 19.13
N PRO A 359 16.55 3.01 20.30
CA PRO A 359 16.43 2.35 21.59
C PRO A 359 15.13 1.55 21.69
N THR A 360 15.19 0.37 22.30
CA THR A 360 14.02 -0.46 22.57
C THR A 360 13.12 0.09 23.66
N GLY A 361 13.52 1.17 24.36
CA GLY A 361 12.79 1.72 25.49
C GLY A 361 12.82 0.81 26.73
N PRO A 362 11.99 1.08 27.76
CA PRO A 362 11.95 0.28 28.98
C PRO A 362 11.50 -1.16 28.69
N LEU A 363 12.17 -2.13 29.31
CA LEU A 363 11.95 -3.59 29.14
C LEU A 363 10.63 -4.08 29.78
N ILE A 364 9.59 -3.25 29.81
CA ILE A 364 8.28 -3.69 30.28
C ILE A 364 7.62 -4.50 29.16
N ASP A 365 7.23 -5.72 29.50
CA ASP A 365 6.67 -6.71 28.57
C ASP A 365 5.27 -6.36 28.04
N ILE A 366 4.71 -5.22 28.46
CA ILE A 366 3.39 -4.74 28.01
C ILE A 366 3.41 -3.93 26.72
N ILE A 367 4.60 -3.57 26.20
CA ILE A 367 4.77 -2.67 25.05
C ILE A 367 5.15 -3.47 23.79
N VAL A 368 4.45 -3.18 22.70
CA VAL A 368 4.75 -3.66 21.35
C VAL A 368 5.51 -2.58 20.57
N GLY A 369 6.70 -2.91 20.10
CA GLY A 369 7.52 -2.03 19.25
C GLY A 369 7.23 -2.22 17.76
N ALA A 370 7.48 -1.20 16.94
CA ALA A 370 7.43 -1.35 15.50
C ALA A 370 8.54 -2.30 15.01
N PRO A 371 8.23 -3.27 14.14
CA PRO A 371 9.20 -4.26 13.69
C PRO A 371 10.10 -3.75 12.56
N CYS A 372 9.69 -2.70 11.83
CA CYS A 372 10.39 -2.17 10.66
C CYS A 372 10.34 -0.64 10.66
N GLU A 373 11.31 0.00 10.00
CA GLU A 373 11.16 1.41 9.59
C GLU A 373 10.24 1.52 8.38
N CYS A 374 9.02 2.00 8.59
CA CYS A 374 8.02 2.08 7.54
C CYS A 374 7.06 3.25 7.76
N THR A 375 6.21 3.51 6.77
CA THR A 375 5.11 4.46 6.86
C THR A 375 3.81 3.69 6.92
N THR A 376 2.91 4.03 7.84
CA THR A 376 1.60 3.36 7.95
C THR A 376 0.83 3.45 6.63
N TYR A 377 0.31 2.31 6.19
CA TYR A 377 -0.51 2.18 4.98
C TYR A 377 -1.98 1.96 5.34
N ALA A 378 -2.23 1.03 6.25
CA ALA A 378 -3.58 0.58 6.55
C ALA A 378 -3.68 0.01 7.96
N TYR A 379 -4.86 0.20 8.55
CA TYR A 379 -5.26 -0.38 9.81
C TYR A 379 -6.63 -1.03 9.63
N GLN A 380 -6.86 -2.20 10.21
CA GLN A 380 -8.15 -2.88 10.21
C GLN A 380 -8.33 -3.70 11.49
N GLU A 381 -9.49 -3.55 12.14
CA GLU A 381 -9.96 -4.39 13.25
C GLU A 381 -11.03 -5.37 12.74
N ASP A 382 -11.38 -6.36 13.57
CA ASP A 382 -12.39 -7.38 13.29
C ASP A 382 -12.19 -8.09 11.94
N VAL A 383 -10.92 -8.40 11.62
CA VAL A 383 -10.55 -9.06 10.36
C VAL A 383 -11.21 -10.43 10.21
N LYS A 384 -11.67 -10.73 9.00
CA LYS A 384 -12.45 -11.93 8.71
C LYS A 384 -11.59 -13.08 8.21
N GLU A 385 -12.07 -14.29 8.45
CA GLU A 385 -11.45 -15.50 7.92
C GLU A 385 -11.33 -15.43 6.40
N ILE A 386 -12.44 -15.11 5.73
CA ILE A 386 -12.54 -14.86 4.30
C ILE A 386 -13.21 -13.51 4.09
N ASP A 387 -12.60 -12.67 3.26
CA ASP A 387 -13.12 -11.35 2.90
C ASP A 387 -12.98 -11.05 1.40
N LYS A 388 -13.62 -9.96 0.92
CA LYS A 388 -13.68 -9.56 -0.49
C LYS A 388 -12.38 -8.89 -0.93
N LEU A 389 -11.51 -9.66 -1.58
CA LEU A 389 -10.21 -9.19 -2.08
C LEU A 389 -10.29 -8.29 -3.33
N TYR A 390 -11.40 -8.36 -4.07
CA TYR A 390 -11.51 -7.80 -5.42
C TYR A 390 -12.37 -6.54 -5.53
N ILE A 391 -12.86 -6.03 -4.39
CA ILE A 391 -13.60 -4.76 -4.35
C ILE A 391 -12.66 -3.61 -4.01
N LYS A 392 -13.10 -2.39 -4.34
CA LYS A 392 -12.43 -1.16 -3.92
C LYS A 392 -12.21 -1.17 -2.40
N ASP A 393 -11.07 -0.65 -1.97
CA ASP A 393 -10.61 -0.59 -0.58
C ASP A 393 -10.07 -1.89 0.03
N GLU A 394 -10.11 -3.03 -0.69
CA GLU A 394 -9.40 -4.31 -0.41
C GLU A 394 -9.40 -4.76 1.06
N ALA A 395 -10.00 -5.90 1.38
CA ALA A 395 -9.94 -6.42 2.75
C ALA A 395 -8.73 -7.33 3.01
N TYR A 396 -8.37 -7.52 4.28
CA TYR A 396 -7.50 -8.62 4.70
C TYR A 396 -8.32 -9.89 4.88
N SER A 397 -8.18 -10.81 3.94
CA SER A 397 -8.78 -12.14 4.04
C SER A 397 -7.78 -13.04 4.75
N LEU A 398 -7.96 -13.28 6.06
CA LEU A 398 -6.93 -13.94 6.89
C LEU A 398 -6.48 -15.29 6.33
N ARG A 399 -7.40 -16.06 5.74
CA ARG A 399 -7.08 -17.32 5.08
C ARG A 399 -6.03 -17.14 3.98
N HIS A 400 -6.16 -16.09 3.18
CA HIS A 400 -5.21 -15.77 2.12
C HIS A 400 -3.97 -15.10 2.71
N LEU A 401 -4.10 -14.06 3.53
CA LEU A 401 -2.98 -13.36 4.17
C LEU A 401 -2.02 -14.31 4.89
N LEU A 402 -2.55 -15.27 5.66
CA LEU A 402 -1.77 -16.24 6.44
C LEU A 402 -1.53 -17.58 5.72
N ALA A 403 -1.97 -17.72 4.47
CA ALA A 403 -1.85 -18.94 3.67
C ALA A 403 -2.33 -20.19 4.44
N ASP A 404 -3.54 -20.10 5.01
CA ASP A 404 -4.17 -21.13 5.85
C ASP A 404 -3.47 -21.45 7.19
N ASN A 405 -2.43 -20.70 7.60
CA ASN A 405 -1.70 -20.95 8.85
C ASN A 405 -2.29 -20.18 10.04
N TYR A 406 -2.64 -20.90 11.10
CA TYR A 406 -3.15 -20.34 12.36
C TYR A 406 -4.36 -19.41 12.21
N VAL A 407 -5.11 -19.50 11.10
CA VAL A 407 -6.18 -18.55 10.74
C VAL A 407 -7.17 -18.34 11.87
N ASP A 408 -7.67 -19.43 12.46
CA ASP A 408 -8.67 -19.40 13.54
C ASP A 408 -8.22 -18.59 14.76
N ALA A 409 -6.91 -18.54 15.03
CA ALA A 409 -6.36 -17.76 16.14
C ALA A 409 -6.49 -16.24 15.89
N PHE A 410 -6.49 -15.82 14.63
CA PHE A 410 -6.47 -14.40 14.26
C PHE A 410 -7.84 -13.86 13.84
N VAL A 411 -8.86 -14.70 13.64
CA VAL A 411 -10.21 -14.26 13.25
C VAL A 411 -10.79 -13.29 14.28
N GLY A 412 -11.25 -12.14 13.80
CA GLY A 412 -11.73 -11.02 14.61
C GLY A 412 -10.63 -10.18 15.27
N GLY A 413 -9.37 -10.40 14.87
CA GLY A 413 -8.21 -9.67 15.35
C GLY A 413 -7.96 -8.33 14.65
N THR A 414 -6.71 -7.89 14.66
CA THR A 414 -6.28 -6.58 14.15
C THR A 414 -5.08 -6.73 13.21
N VAL A 415 -5.08 -5.97 12.13
CA VAL A 415 -3.95 -5.84 11.19
C VAL A 415 -3.50 -4.39 11.10
N ILE A 416 -2.21 -4.15 11.29
CA ILE A 416 -1.54 -2.89 10.93
C ILE A 416 -0.52 -3.19 9.83
N GLN A 417 -0.63 -2.49 8.70
CA GLN A 417 0.27 -2.59 7.56
C GLN A 417 1.03 -1.28 7.35
N GLY A 418 2.32 -1.39 7.06
CA GLY A 418 3.16 -0.28 6.61
C GLY A 418 3.86 -0.61 5.30
N PHE A 419 4.46 0.41 4.69
CA PHE A 419 5.33 0.28 3.52
C PHE A 419 6.66 0.98 3.79
N LEU A 420 7.75 0.38 3.33
CA LEU A 420 9.10 0.86 3.58
C LEU A 420 9.48 1.93 2.56
N ASN A 421 10.30 2.89 2.97
CA ASN A 421 10.91 3.85 2.06
C ASN A 421 12.12 3.19 1.38
N THR A 422 12.32 3.41 0.08
CA THR A 422 13.50 2.93 -0.67
C THR A 422 14.84 3.35 -0.05
N THR A 423 14.89 4.49 0.65
CA THR A 423 16.08 4.97 1.39
C THR A 423 16.13 4.51 2.84
N GLY A 424 15.11 3.80 3.32
CA GLY A 424 14.95 3.38 4.71
C GLY A 424 15.86 2.23 5.13
N TYR A 425 15.73 1.83 6.39
CA TYR A 425 16.34 0.63 6.96
C TYR A 425 15.46 -0.61 6.66
N HIS A 426 16.02 -1.62 6.02
CA HIS A 426 15.27 -2.75 5.45
C HIS A 426 15.37 -4.07 6.23
N ARG A 427 15.86 -4.02 7.48
CA ARG A 427 15.86 -5.16 8.38
C ARG A 427 14.68 -5.09 9.34
N TRP A 428 14.14 -6.24 9.72
CA TRP A 428 12.99 -6.37 10.62
C TRP A 428 13.43 -6.91 11.96
N HIS A 429 12.78 -6.47 13.03
CA HIS A 429 13.14 -6.79 14.40
C HIS A 429 11.91 -7.25 15.19
N ALA A 430 12.17 -7.98 16.26
CA ALA A 430 11.15 -8.56 17.11
C ALA A 430 10.35 -7.44 17.80
N PRO A 431 9.02 -7.40 17.65
CA PRO A 431 8.20 -6.35 18.24
C PRO A 431 8.01 -6.53 19.75
N VAL A 432 8.27 -7.73 20.29
CA VAL A 432 8.03 -8.14 21.67
C VAL A 432 9.10 -9.15 22.13
N ASN A 433 9.19 -9.36 23.45
CA ASN A 433 9.88 -10.52 24.00
C ASN A 433 9.04 -11.78 23.78
N GLY A 434 9.66 -12.88 23.35
CA GLY A 434 8.91 -14.11 23.09
C GLY A 434 9.72 -15.23 22.44
N THR A 435 8.98 -16.16 21.83
CA THR A 435 9.53 -17.34 21.14
C THR A 435 9.03 -17.37 19.71
N ILE A 436 9.91 -17.55 18.74
CA ILE A 436 9.52 -17.78 17.35
C ILE A 436 8.89 -19.17 17.26
N LEU A 437 7.59 -19.26 17.00
CA LEU A 437 6.89 -20.54 16.88
C LEU A 437 7.09 -21.16 15.51
N LYS A 438 6.95 -20.33 14.47
CA LYS A 438 6.90 -20.81 13.08
C LYS A 438 7.38 -19.72 12.13
N ILE A 439 8.15 -20.13 11.13
CA ILE A 439 8.54 -19.27 10.01
C ILE A 439 8.06 -19.95 8.72
N ILE A 440 7.34 -19.20 7.88
CA ILE A 440 6.75 -19.73 6.64
C ILE A 440 7.06 -18.79 5.49
N SER A 441 7.71 -19.31 4.45
CA SER A 441 7.86 -18.61 3.17
C SER A 441 6.70 -18.99 2.26
N VAL A 442 5.88 -18.02 1.90
CA VAL A 442 4.72 -18.20 1.02
C VAL A 442 5.09 -17.67 -0.37
N PRO A 443 5.15 -18.52 -1.41
CA PRO A 443 5.27 -18.07 -2.79
C PRO A 443 4.05 -17.24 -3.19
N GLY A 444 4.23 -16.30 -4.11
CA GLY A 444 3.12 -15.49 -4.57
C GLY A 444 3.48 -14.60 -5.76
N THR A 445 2.62 -13.64 -6.03
CA THR A 445 2.74 -12.73 -7.17
C THR A 445 3.81 -11.67 -6.95
N TYR A 446 4.39 -11.16 -8.04
CA TYR A 446 5.33 -10.03 -8.02
C TYR A 446 4.68 -8.75 -8.56
N PHE A 447 3.98 -8.85 -9.69
CA PHE A 447 3.44 -7.72 -10.45
C PHE A 447 1.93 -7.83 -10.69
N ALA A 448 1.22 -8.62 -9.88
CA ALA A 448 -0.24 -8.57 -9.91
C ALA A 448 -0.71 -7.17 -9.52
N GLN A 449 -1.97 -6.85 -9.81
CA GLN A 449 -2.58 -5.56 -9.49
C GLN A 449 -4.03 -5.81 -9.08
N GLY A 450 -4.54 -5.03 -8.13
CA GLY A 450 -5.92 -5.19 -7.67
C GLY A 450 -6.90 -4.95 -8.83
N PRO A 451 -7.84 -5.88 -9.11
CA PRO A 451 -8.61 -5.85 -10.37
C PRO A 451 -9.51 -4.62 -10.54
N TYR A 452 -9.94 -3.98 -9.43
CA TYR A 452 -10.72 -2.74 -9.50
C TYR A 452 -9.91 -1.53 -9.98
N THR A 453 -8.59 -1.65 -10.09
CA THR A 453 -7.74 -0.57 -10.58
C THR A 453 -7.36 -0.68 -12.05
N ILE A 454 -7.69 -1.81 -12.70
CA ILE A 454 -7.34 -2.06 -14.11
C ILE A 454 -7.99 -0.98 -15.00
N GLY A 455 -7.16 -0.32 -15.81
CA GLY A 455 -7.57 0.74 -16.73
C GLY A 455 -7.78 2.11 -16.09
N GLU A 456 -7.43 2.29 -14.81
CA GLU A 456 -7.38 3.62 -14.19
C GLU A 456 -6.10 4.37 -14.61
N ASP A 457 -6.15 5.70 -14.60
CA ASP A 457 -5.01 6.56 -14.93
C ASP A 457 -3.84 6.38 -13.94
N LEU A 458 -2.60 6.46 -14.44
CA LEU A 458 -1.36 6.34 -13.68
C LEU A 458 -0.87 7.68 -13.07
N VAL A 459 -1.46 8.82 -13.43
CA VAL A 459 -0.89 10.16 -13.15
C VAL A 459 -0.85 10.56 -11.67
N ASP A 460 -1.86 10.18 -10.86
CA ASP A 460 -1.91 10.57 -9.45
C ASP A 460 -1.25 9.52 -8.54
N THR A 461 -1.95 8.44 -8.22
CA THR A 461 -1.41 7.34 -7.41
C THR A 461 -1.45 6.07 -8.25
N PRO A 462 -0.31 5.62 -8.79
CA PRO A 462 -0.26 4.45 -9.63
C PRO A 462 -0.93 3.25 -8.97
N PRO A 463 -1.67 2.45 -9.75
CA PRO A 463 -2.61 1.56 -9.15
C PRO A 463 -1.99 0.38 -8.36
N TYR A 464 -0.70 0.09 -8.54
CA TYR A 464 0.03 -0.85 -7.67
C TYR A 464 0.13 -0.35 -6.21
N LEU A 465 0.36 0.94 -5.98
CA LEU A 465 0.42 1.54 -4.62
C LEU A 465 -0.94 1.61 -3.96
N ARG A 466 -1.98 1.60 -4.78
CA ARG A 466 -3.36 1.44 -4.36
C ARG A 466 -3.70 -0.02 -4.05
N SER A 467 -2.84 -0.97 -4.39
CA SER A 467 -3.09 -2.40 -4.28
C SER A 467 -2.32 -3.10 -3.15
N LEU A 468 -1.79 -2.38 -2.14
CA LEU A 468 -0.91 -3.02 -1.15
C LEU A 468 -1.63 -3.99 -0.21
N ARG A 469 -2.95 -3.82 0.03
CA ARG A 469 -3.71 -4.82 0.78
C ARG A 469 -3.95 -6.06 -0.07
N TYR A 470 -4.22 -5.90 -1.36
CA TYR A 470 -4.27 -7.00 -2.32
C TYR A 470 -2.93 -7.74 -2.40
N PHE A 471 -1.80 -7.03 -2.41
CA PHE A 471 -0.47 -7.64 -2.34
C PHE A 471 -0.26 -8.42 -1.04
N ALA A 472 -0.71 -7.90 0.10
CA ALA A 472 -0.60 -8.63 1.36
C ALA A 472 -1.23 -10.04 1.28
N ASN A 473 -2.29 -10.21 0.49
CA ASN A 473 -2.99 -11.48 0.34
C ASN A 473 -2.41 -12.38 -0.78
N THR A 474 -1.72 -11.82 -1.78
CA THR A 474 -1.37 -12.51 -3.03
C THR A 474 0.12 -12.58 -3.32
N ALA A 475 0.89 -11.59 -2.85
CA ALA A 475 2.31 -11.48 -3.11
C ALA A 475 3.12 -12.52 -2.32
N THR A 476 4.33 -12.77 -2.79
CA THR A 476 5.30 -13.54 -2.00
C THR A 476 5.53 -12.85 -0.66
N ARG A 477 5.57 -13.62 0.42
CA ARG A 477 5.64 -13.08 1.80
C ARG A 477 6.27 -14.07 2.76
N GLN A 478 6.81 -13.55 3.86
CA GLN A 478 7.31 -14.36 4.97
C GLN A 478 6.48 -14.13 6.22
N LEU A 479 5.95 -15.21 6.80
CA LEU A 479 5.17 -15.19 8.03
C LEU A 479 6.09 -15.62 9.18
N ILE A 480 6.14 -14.80 10.24
CA ILE A 480 6.88 -15.10 11.47
C ILE A 480 5.88 -15.04 12.62
N PHE A 481 5.48 -16.21 13.12
CA PHE A 481 4.59 -16.34 14.26
C PHE A 481 5.43 -16.28 15.54
N ILE A 482 5.09 -15.34 16.43
CA ILE A 482 5.82 -15.08 17.66
C ILE A 482 4.85 -15.28 18.82
N GLN A 483 5.17 -16.20 19.73
CA GLN A 483 4.48 -16.35 21.00
C GLN A 483 5.13 -15.41 22.01
N PRO A 484 4.48 -14.31 22.41
CA PRO A 484 5.04 -13.40 23.38
C PRO A 484 5.11 -14.07 24.76
N ASP A 485 6.05 -13.63 25.59
CA ASP A 485 6.17 -14.12 26.96
C ASP A 485 4.98 -13.63 27.84
N ASP A 486 4.40 -12.45 27.53
CA ASP A 486 3.12 -12.00 28.12
C ASP A 486 1.93 -12.51 27.29
N ASN A 487 1.17 -13.44 27.88
CA ASN A 487 -0.01 -14.03 27.24
C ASN A 487 -1.13 -13.02 26.94
N ASN A 488 -1.14 -11.85 27.58
CA ASN A 488 -2.11 -10.79 27.30
C ASN A 488 -1.88 -10.13 25.93
N ILE A 489 -0.66 -10.20 25.38
CA ILE A 489 -0.41 -9.78 23.98
C ILE A 489 -1.02 -10.80 23.02
N GLY A 490 -0.93 -12.09 23.38
CA GLY A 490 -1.42 -13.17 22.54
C GLY A 490 -0.50 -13.51 21.37
N LEU A 491 -0.82 -14.58 20.64
CA LEU A 491 -0.06 -14.94 19.45
C LEU A 491 -0.09 -13.77 18.45
N LEU A 492 1.07 -13.38 17.95
CA LEU A 492 1.22 -12.35 16.92
C LEU A 492 1.92 -12.91 15.69
N CYS A 493 1.62 -12.35 14.53
CA CYS A 493 2.30 -12.67 13.28
C CYS A 493 2.90 -11.41 12.67
N PHE A 494 4.22 -11.40 12.49
CA PHE A 494 4.89 -10.44 11.62
C PHE A 494 4.90 -11.00 10.19
N ILE A 495 4.52 -10.17 9.23
CA ILE A 495 4.46 -10.51 7.82
C ILE A 495 5.36 -9.56 7.05
N SER A 496 6.41 -10.08 6.42
CA SER A 496 7.14 -9.35 5.38
C SER A 496 6.41 -9.57 4.05
N ILE A 497 6.09 -8.51 3.30
CA ILE A 497 5.28 -8.57 2.08
C ILE A 497 6.13 -8.05 0.92
N GLY A 498 6.36 -8.91 -0.07
CA GLY A 498 7.02 -8.52 -1.31
C GLY A 498 6.15 -7.56 -2.13
N MET A 499 6.80 -6.63 -2.82
CA MET A 499 6.14 -5.71 -3.73
C MET A 499 7.00 -5.56 -4.99
N THR A 500 6.43 -5.80 -6.18
CA THR A 500 7.13 -5.67 -7.46
C THR A 500 8.46 -6.43 -7.49
N GLU A 501 9.54 -5.84 -8.01
CA GLU A 501 10.86 -6.44 -8.00
C GLU A 501 11.49 -6.60 -6.60
N ILE A 502 10.85 -6.05 -5.56
CA ILE A 502 11.28 -6.15 -4.17
C ILE A 502 10.53 -7.27 -3.44
N SER A 503 10.88 -8.49 -3.74
CA SER A 503 10.05 -9.60 -3.32
C SER A 503 10.81 -10.68 -2.57
N THR A 504 12.11 -10.47 -2.36
CA THR A 504 12.95 -11.41 -1.64
C THR A 504 13.03 -11.01 -0.17
N SER A 505 12.48 -11.87 0.69
CA SER A 505 12.57 -11.77 2.15
C SER A 505 13.43 -12.90 2.69
N GLU A 506 14.32 -12.59 3.62
CA GLU A 506 15.18 -13.56 4.29
C GLU A 506 14.99 -13.47 5.81
N ALA A 507 14.54 -14.54 6.44
CA ALA A 507 14.55 -14.65 7.90
C ALA A 507 15.93 -15.10 8.38
N THR A 508 16.50 -14.36 9.34
CA THR A 508 17.71 -14.75 10.06
C THR A 508 17.39 -15.40 11.40
N ALA A 509 16.20 -15.17 11.94
CA ALA A 509 15.68 -15.92 13.07
C ALA A 509 15.31 -17.36 12.68
N TYR A 510 15.23 -18.24 13.67
CA TYR A 510 14.85 -19.65 13.50
C TYR A 510 13.75 -20.08 14.47
N GLU A 511 13.01 -21.14 14.12
CA GLU A 511 11.95 -21.68 14.97
C GLU A 511 12.52 -22.11 16.33
N GLN A 512 11.75 -21.88 17.40
CA GLN A 512 12.11 -22.07 18.80
C GLN A 512 13.16 -21.09 19.36
N GLN A 513 13.64 -20.14 18.57
CA GLN A 513 14.50 -19.07 19.08
C GLN A 513 13.73 -18.20 20.08
N LYS A 514 14.33 -17.97 21.26
CA LYS A 514 13.92 -16.90 22.18
C LYS A 514 14.46 -15.58 21.67
N VAL A 515 13.59 -14.57 21.56
CA VAL A 515 13.92 -13.24 21.09
C VAL A 515 13.50 -12.20 22.11
N LYS A 516 14.28 -11.13 22.22
CA LYS A 516 13.90 -9.91 22.93
C LYS A 516 13.37 -8.88 21.95
N ARG A 517 12.52 -7.98 22.41
CA ARG A 517 12.08 -6.81 21.62
C ARG A 517 13.32 -6.08 21.10
N GLY A 518 13.38 -5.89 19.79
CA GLY A 518 14.51 -5.28 19.09
C GLY A 518 15.59 -6.25 18.60
N ASP A 519 15.50 -7.56 18.86
CA ASP A 519 16.37 -8.54 18.20
C ASP A 519 16.02 -8.64 16.71
N GLU A 520 17.03 -8.82 15.85
CA GLU A 520 16.81 -8.97 14.40
C GLU A 520 16.05 -10.27 14.07
N LEU A 521 15.03 -10.17 13.22
CA LEU A 521 14.26 -11.29 12.68
C LEU A 521 14.67 -11.66 11.26
N GLY A 522 15.16 -10.69 10.48
CA GLY A 522 15.55 -10.87 9.09
C GLY A 522 15.56 -9.56 8.31
N MET A 523 15.50 -9.64 6.97
CA MET A 523 15.62 -8.47 6.10
C MET A 523 14.99 -8.63 4.72
N PHE A 524 14.65 -7.51 4.10
CA PHE A 524 14.35 -7.44 2.67
C PHE A 524 15.64 -7.30 1.88
N HIS A 525 15.78 -8.04 0.79
CA HIS A 525 16.78 -7.69 -0.23
C HIS A 525 16.28 -6.54 -1.10
N PHE A 526 17.15 -6.01 -1.97
CA PHE A 526 16.93 -4.75 -2.65
C PHE A 526 15.52 -4.61 -3.18
N GLY A 527 14.95 -3.46 -2.78
CA GLY A 527 13.89 -2.85 -3.51
C GLY A 527 12.87 -2.04 -2.70
N GLY A 528 12.48 -2.37 -1.48
CA GLY A 528 11.33 -1.73 -0.80
C GLY A 528 10.01 -2.51 -0.78
N SER A 529 9.34 -2.51 0.34
CA SER A 529 8.46 -3.62 0.66
C SER A 529 7.31 -3.15 1.51
N SER A 530 6.34 -4.02 1.72
CA SER A 530 5.34 -3.80 2.75
C SER A 530 5.58 -4.75 3.91
N CYS A 531 5.04 -4.42 5.08
CA CYS A 531 5.02 -5.33 6.21
C CYS A 531 3.70 -5.19 6.95
N ALA A 532 3.28 -6.24 7.65
CA ALA A 532 2.13 -6.20 8.53
C ALA A 532 2.41 -6.84 9.88
N LEU A 533 1.74 -6.36 10.92
CA LEU A 533 1.57 -7.05 12.19
C LEU A 533 0.11 -7.45 12.35
N VAL A 534 -0.11 -8.72 12.68
CA VAL A 534 -1.42 -9.30 12.93
C VAL A 534 -1.52 -9.72 14.39
N PHE A 535 -2.57 -9.26 15.07
CA PHE A 535 -2.88 -9.59 16.47
C PHE A 535 -4.13 -10.45 16.53
N GLN A 536 -4.16 -11.42 17.44
CA GLN A 536 -5.38 -12.19 17.72
C GLN A 536 -6.48 -11.32 18.35
N LYS A 537 -7.74 -11.76 18.21
CA LYS A 537 -8.91 -11.07 18.80
C LYS A 537 -8.81 -10.85 20.30
N GLN A 538 -8.21 -11.80 21.01
CA GLN A 538 -8.07 -11.77 22.47
C GLN A 538 -6.88 -10.93 22.94
N SER A 539 -6.10 -10.33 22.04
CA SER A 539 -5.01 -9.42 22.41
C SER A 539 -5.57 -8.24 23.19
N LEU A 540 -4.94 -7.91 24.32
CA LEU A 540 -5.26 -6.72 25.10
C LEU A 540 -4.44 -5.50 24.66
N VAL A 541 -3.62 -5.63 23.62
CA VAL A 541 -2.82 -4.53 23.10
C VAL A 541 -3.72 -3.49 22.45
N VAL A 542 -3.64 -2.26 22.95
CA VAL A 542 -4.25 -1.09 22.32
C VAL A 542 -3.19 -0.41 21.46
N ILE A 543 -3.42 -0.37 20.15
CA ILE A 543 -2.59 0.39 19.20
C ILE A 543 -2.84 1.88 19.39
N ASP A 544 -1.76 2.67 19.46
CA ASP A 544 -1.84 4.13 19.55
C ASP A 544 -2.60 4.67 18.32
N GLY A 545 -3.58 5.53 18.58
CA GLY A 545 -4.44 6.14 17.56
C GLY A 545 -3.66 6.80 16.42
N LYS A 546 -2.45 7.32 16.69
CA LYS A 546 -1.62 7.93 15.64
C LYS A 546 -1.20 6.91 14.56
N PHE A 547 -1.08 5.63 14.89
CA PHE A 547 -0.71 4.58 13.93
C PHE A 547 -1.92 3.91 13.25
N LYS A 548 -3.15 4.27 13.65
CA LYS A 548 -4.39 3.80 13.01
C LYS A 548 -4.73 4.55 11.71
N VAL A 549 -3.97 5.59 11.39
CA VAL A 549 -4.09 6.39 10.15
C VAL A 549 -2.83 6.21 9.29
N PRO A 550 -2.90 6.34 7.96
CA PRO A 550 -1.73 6.22 7.09
C PRO A 550 -0.83 7.45 7.16
N GLU A 551 0.31 7.36 6.47
CA GLU A 551 1.29 8.45 6.34
C GLU A 551 2.04 8.79 7.63
N VAL A 552 1.96 7.92 8.63
CA VAL A 552 2.69 8.07 9.89
C VAL A 552 3.93 7.20 9.85
N ALA A 553 5.09 7.82 10.04
CA ALA A 553 6.35 7.12 10.15
C ALA A 553 6.36 6.26 11.43
N MET A 554 6.68 4.98 11.27
CA MET A 554 6.98 4.03 12.32
C MET A 554 8.49 3.78 12.29
N ARG A 555 9.19 4.17 13.36
CA ARG A 555 10.61 3.86 13.52
C ARG A 555 10.75 2.52 14.19
N ILE A 556 11.72 1.73 13.78
CA ILE A 556 11.97 0.44 14.42
C ILE A 556 12.15 0.61 15.94
N ASN A 557 11.56 -0.31 16.70
CA ASN A 557 11.46 -0.29 18.16
C ASN A 557 10.57 0.80 18.78
N GLU A 558 10.01 1.73 17.98
CA GLU A 558 9.07 2.73 18.50
C GLU A 558 7.85 2.03 19.10
N PRO A 559 7.40 2.38 20.32
CA PRO A 559 6.17 1.85 20.89
C PRO A 559 4.96 2.17 19.99
N ILE A 560 4.35 1.14 19.40
CA ILE A 560 3.16 1.29 18.55
C ILE A 560 1.86 0.91 19.27
N GLY A 561 1.96 0.16 20.36
CA GLY A 561 0.83 -0.22 21.19
C GLY A 561 1.29 -0.77 22.53
N ALA A 562 0.36 -0.84 23.48
CA ALA A 562 0.61 -1.41 24.79
C ALA A 562 -0.66 -1.99 25.42
N ILE A 563 -0.49 -2.86 26.41
CA ILE A 563 -1.60 -3.30 27.27
C ILE A 563 -1.90 -2.18 28.29
N PRO A 564 -3.17 -1.71 28.40
CA PRO A 564 -3.56 -0.75 29.43
C PRO A 564 -3.37 -1.34 30.84
N VAL A 565 -2.77 -0.56 31.74
CA VAL A 565 -2.53 -0.93 33.15
C VAL A 565 -3.63 -0.39 34.05
#